data_AF-A0A7K2QKN5-F1
#
_entry.id   AF-A0A7K2QKN5-F1
#
_cell.length_a   1.000
_cell.length_b   1.000
_cell.length_c   1.000
_cell.angle_alpha   90.00
_cell.angle_beta   90.00
_cell.angle_gamma   90.00
#
_symmetry.space_group_name_H-M   'P 1'
#
loop_
_entity.id
_entity.type
_entity.pdbx_description
1 polymer ?
#
loop_
_entity_poly.entity_id
_entity_poly.type
_entity_poly.pdbx_seq_one_letter_code
_entity_poly.pdbx_strand_id
1 'polypeptide(L)' 'VEVPSGFSIFRGDVVRPPRAWLERTANVVYATEPPRGGHFAPFEEPELYARELRAFFRPYRAAAARNVRR' A
#
# COMPACT_ATOMS: atom_id res chain seq x y z
N VAL A 1 8.26 9.57 7.75
CA VAL A 1 7.63 8.43 8.48
C VAL A 1 8.60 7.27 8.50
N GLU A 2 9.01 6.80 9.69
CA GLU A 2 10.01 5.72 9.81
C GLU A 2 9.38 4.32 9.80
N VAL A 3 8.09 4.22 10.10
CA VAL A 3 7.33 2.96 10.09
C VAL A 3 7.23 2.41 8.65
N PRO A 4 7.37 1.09 8.44
CA PRO A 4 7.21 0.47 7.12
C PRO A 4 5.89 0.89 6.45
N SER A 5 6.01 1.53 5.29
CA SER A 5 4.90 2.18 4.59
C SER A 5 4.71 1.56 3.20
N GLY A 6 3.45 1.41 2.80
CA GLY A 6 3.04 0.87 1.50
C GLY A 6 2.26 1.89 0.67
N PHE A 7 2.54 1.94 -0.63
CA PHE A 7 1.88 2.82 -1.59
C PHE A 7 1.37 2.01 -2.79
N SER A 8 0.10 2.18 -3.15
CA SER A 8 -0.48 1.64 -4.39
C SER A 8 -0.94 2.82 -5.24
N ILE A 9 -0.22 3.10 -6.32
CA ILE A 9 -0.38 4.29 -7.16
C ILE A 9 -1.34 3.96 -8.30
N PHE A 10 -2.62 4.24 -8.11
CA PHE A 10 -3.66 3.96 -9.10
C PHE A 10 -3.56 4.90 -10.30
N ARG A 11 -3.68 4.36 -11.52
CA ARG A 11 -3.42 5.10 -12.76
C ARG A 11 -4.34 6.31 -12.97
N GLY A 12 -5.59 6.21 -12.53
CA GLY A 12 -6.59 7.28 -12.62
C GLY A 12 -6.61 8.27 -11.45
N ASP A 13 -5.65 8.19 -10.52
CA ASP A 13 -5.58 9.11 -9.39
C ASP A 13 -5.06 10.49 -9.81
N VAL A 14 -5.40 11.52 -9.04
CA VAL A 14 -5.11 12.93 -9.30
C VAL A 14 -3.60 13.18 -9.34
N VAL A 15 -2.85 12.50 -8.46
CA VAL A 15 -1.40 12.65 -8.34
C VAL A 15 -0.75 11.28 -8.41
N ARG A 16 0.24 11.15 -9.30
CA ARG A 16 1.08 9.96 -9.43
C ARG A 16 2.51 10.34 -9.09
N PRO A 17 2.86 10.41 -7.80
CA PRO A 17 4.19 10.85 -7.40
C PRO A 17 5.23 9.82 -7.86
N PRO A 18 6.37 10.24 -8.42
CA PRO A 18 7.45 9.31 -8.72
C PRO A 18 7.97 8.69 -7.41
N ARG A 19 8.46 7.46 -7.50
CA ARG A 19 8.93 6.68 -6.34
C ARG A 19 9.92 7.43 -5.46
N ALA A 20 10.85 8.18 -6.06
CA ALA A 20 11.84 8.98 -5.34
C ALA A 20 11.22 10.04 -4.41
N TRP A 21 9.99 10.48 -4.67
CA TRP A 21 9.29 11.42 -3.78
C TRP A 21 8.74 10.70 -2.54
N LEU A 22 8.24 9.48 -2.72
CA LEU A 22 7.75 8.64 -1.62
C LEU A 22 8.89 8.26 -0.68
N GLU A 23 10.04 7.87 -1.23
CA GLU A 23 11.22 7.45 -0.46
C GLU A 23 11.84 8.58 0.36
N ARG A 24 11.60 9.85 0.01
CA ARG A 24 12.00 11.01 0.82
C ARG A 24 11.09 11.25 2.02
N THR A 25 9.86 10.77 2.00
CA THR A 25 8.85 11.09 3.02
C THR A 25 8.52 9.90 3.92
N ALA A 26 8.77 8.68 3.47
CA ALA A 26 8.44 7.45 4.18
C ALA A 26 9.48 6.34 4.00
N ASN A 27 9.52 5.42 4.96
CA ASN A 27 10.18 4.11 4.81
C ASN A 27 9.34 3.24 3.86
N VAL A 28 9.52 3.43 2.55
CA VAL A 28 8.76 2.73 1.51
C VAL A 28 9.25 1.29 1.39
N VAL A 29 8.41 0.34 1.82
CA VAL A 29 8.69 -1.11 1.72
C VAL A 29 7.82 -1.81 0.69
N TYR A 30 6.77 -1.15 0.21
CA TYR A 30 5.86 -1.65 -0.80
C TYR A 30 5.43 -0.48 -1.69
N ALA A 31 5.63 -0.60 -3.00
CA ALA A 31 5.22 0.38 -3.99
C ALA A 31 4.79 -0.33 -5.26
N THR A 32 3.53 -0.16 -5.66
CA THR A 32 2.94 -0.80 -6.84
C THR A 32 2.15 0.20 -7.67
N GLU A 33 1.92 -0.15 -8.93
CA GLU A 33 1.12 0.64 -9.88
C GLU A 33 0.01 -0.26 -10.45
N PRO A 34 -1.15 -0.37 -9.77
CA PRO A 34 -2.25 -1.20 -10.25
C PRO A 34 -2.78 -0.73 -11.62
N PRO A 35 -3.21 -1.65 -12.51
CA PRO A 35 -3.50 -1.31 -13.90
C PRO A 35 -4.81 -0.53 -14.11
N ARG A 36 -5.72 -0.52 -13.12
CA ARG A 36 -7.04 0.12 -13.18
C ARG A 36 -7.40 0.76 -11.85
N GLY A 37 -8.42 1.63 -11.86
CA GLY A 37 -8.86 2.44 -10.73
C GLY A 37 -8.20 3.82 -10.70
N GLY A 38 -8.76 4.71 -9.88
CA GLY A 38 -8.33 6.09 -9.74
C GLY A 38 -8.45 6.60 -8.32
N HIS A 39 -8.90 7.85 -8.18
CA HIS A 39 -8.90 8.55 -6.89
C HIS A 39 -9.75 7.85 -5.83
N PHE A 40 -10.86 7.23 -6.24
CA PHE A 40 -11.73 6.46 -5.35
C PHE A 40 -11.51 4.96 -5.53
N ALA A 41 -10.25 4.51 -5.60
CA ALA A 41 -9.88 3.09 -5.80
C ALA A 41 -10.65 2.07 -4.94
N PRO A 42 -10.94 2.32 -3.63
CA PRO A 42 -11.77 1.41 -2.84
C PRO A 42 -13.20 1.22 -3.37
N PHE A 43 -13.75 2.21 -4.06
CA PHE A 43 -15.08 2.19 -4.66
C PHE A 43 -15.03 1.72 -6.12
N GLU A 44 -14.04 2.17 -6.89
CA GLU A 44 -13.90 1.86 -8.32
C GLU A 44 -13.44 0.42 -8.59
N GLU A 45 -12.50 -0.10 -7.78
CA GLU A 45 -11.92 -1.44 -7.96
C GLU A 45 -11.76 -2.13 -6.57
N PRO A 46 -12.86 -2.45 -5.87
CA PRO A 46 -12.84 -2.90 -4.48
C PRO A 46 -11.99 -4.15 -4.25
N GLU A 47 -12.07 -5.15 -5.14
CA GLU A 47 -11.27 -6.37 -5.00
C GLU A 47 -9.79 -6.11 -5.25
N LEU A 48 -9.44 -5.22 -6.17
CA LEU A 48 -8.05 -4.86 -6.45
C LEU A 48 -7.45 -4.11 -5.26
N TYR A 49 -8.17 -3.11 -4.74
CA TYR A 49 -7.78 -2.38 -3.54
C TYR A 49 -7.59 -3.33 -2.33
N ALA A 50 -8.54 -4.25 -2.10
CA ALA A 50 -8.43 -5.22 -1.03
C ALA A 50 -7.23 -6.17 -1.22
N ARG A 51 -6.88 -6.53 -2.46
CA ARG A 51 -5.67 -7.33 -2.74
C ARG A 51 -4.39 -6.58 -2.38
N GLU A 52 -4.28 -5.31 -2.75
CA GLU A 52 -3.13 -4.46 -2.41
C GLU A 52 -2.93 -4.37 -0.90
N LEU A 53 -4.00 -4.09 -0.14
CA LEU A 53 -3.96 -4.08 1.33
C LEU A 53 -3.50 -5.43 1.88
N ARG A 54 -4.09 -6.54 1.42
CA ARG A 54 -3.72 -7.88 1.88
C ARG A 54 -2.28 -8.23 1.54
N ALA A 55 -1.77 -7.83 0.38
CA ALA A 55 -0.40 -8.05 -0.04
C ALA A 55 0.57 -7.32 0.88
N PHE A 56 0.34 -6.02 1.12
CA PHE A 56 1.16 -5.22 2.04
C PHE A 56 1.15 -5.79 3.47
N PHE A 57 -0.02 -6.14 4.00
CA PHE A 57 -0.14 -6.59 5.40
C PHE A 57 0.26 -8.06 5.66
N ARG A 58 0.36 -8.90 4.61
CA ARG A 58 0.68 -10.33 4.74
C ARG A 58 1.92 -10.62 5.60
N PRO A 59 3.10 -10.00 5.38
CA PRO A 59 4.28 -10.26 6.21
C PRO A 59 4.11 -9.84 7.69
N TYR A 60 3.24 -8.87 7.98
CA TYR A 60 3.05 -8.32 9.33
C TYR A 60 2.05 -9.11 10.19
N ARG A 61 1.21 -9.97 9.57
CA ARG A 61 0.23 -10.80 10.30
C ARG A 61 0.89 -11.86 11.20
N ALA A 62 2.01 -12.44 10.77
CA ALA A 62 2.75 -13.43 11.56
C ALA A 62 3.56 -12.81 12.71
N ALA A 63 3.95 -11.54 12.59
CA ALA A 63 4.62 -10.79 13.65
C ALA A 63 3.63 -10.41 14.77
N ALA A 64 2.42 -9.97 14.42
CA ALA A 64 1.37 -9.65 15.40
C ALA A 64 0.95 -10.86 16.25
N ALA A 65 0.81 -12.05 15.62
CA ALA A 65 0.42 -13.27 16.32
C ALA A 65 1.45 -13.76 17.38
N ARG A 66 2.72 -13.34 17.26
CA ARG A 66 3.77 -13.66 18.23
C ARG A 66 3.76 -12.72 19.45
N ASN A 67 3.27 -11.49 19.29
CA ASN A 67 3.18 -10.51 20.37
C ASN A 67 1.93 -10.66 21.24
N VAL A 68 0.87 -11.31 20.73
CA VAL A 68 -0.37 -11.59 21.49
C VAL A 68 -0.25 -12.82 22.41
N ARG A 69 0.78 -13.66 22.21
CA ARG A 69 1.04 -14.87 23.02
C ARG A 69 2.07 -14.65 24.15
N ARG A 70 2.42 -13.41 24.44
CA ARG A 70 3.21 -12.99 25.61
C ARG A 70 2.34 -12.14 26.50
#